data_AF-A0A833TSZ9-F1
#
_entry.id   AF-A0A833TSZ9-F1
#
_cell.length_a   1.000
_cell.length_b   1.000
_cell.length_c   1.000
_cell.angle_alpha   90.00
_cell.angle_beta   90.00
_cell.angle_gamma   90.00
#
_symmetry.space_group_name_H-M   'P 1'
#
loop_
_entity.id
_entity.type
_entity.pdbx_description
1 polymer ?
#
loop_
_entity_poly.entity_id
_entity_poly.type
_entity_poly.pdbx_seq_one_letter_code
_entity_poly.pdbx_strand_id
1 'polypeptide(L)'
;MYSLLDTADTKSMLAHWDWSGETIIADSWAWVHGIHLVFGMQTVYSLLLLLLVTYQNIRTGKIWIGAPFAAVSTTTLVSRGFLVMISWYVNSFWTLYEFALSNAAKLSGHEIVHVHKELVHADVLVVYLGIVAFLSWIIRERIDPAIAIFLFEIIHKHRLSFIKISPPILNKIITYSDSVFQLGKAQVSSSANDMSPLDFWSTFQIPKKDGTFLAASFFPKISLLGLIVCYALLRKLYRHFYPEPIHQSFSSQSKNQSANEKTALTLKGTLTNFEISTGAELQTRIGVISDYKNYVYFKGMKFASADGVYCSGYVIVHGKFLVKSKDLLAIAMIKLVHARFTNVYVYEVEGNTVKETVRLVYPVTFAWSDLWRLNVTVLL
;
A
#
# COMPACT_ATOMS: atom_id res chain seq x y z
N MET A 1 3.05 35.56 8.13
CA MET A 1 4.04 36.16 9.04
C MET A 1 3.78 35.67 10.44
N TYR A 2 4.82 35.22 11.12
CA TYR A 2 4.79 34.91 12.56
C TYR A 2 6.08 35.42 13.20
N SER A 3 6.04 35.63 14.52
CA SER A 3 7.22 36.01 15.30
C SER A 3 7.57 34.87 16.24
N LEU A 4 8.83 34.41 16.20
CA LEU A 4 9.36 33.45 17.15
C LEU A 4 9.86 34.22 18.36
N LEU A 5 9.00 34.31 19.38
CA LEU A 5 9.37 34.95 20.63
C LEU A 5 10.18 33.97 21.48
N ASP A 6 11.43 34.33 21.78
CA ASP A 6 12.22 33.58 22.74
C ASP A 6 11.72 33.87 24.16
N THR A 7 10.98 32.92 24.72
CA THR A 7 10.39 33.03 26.06
C THR A 7 11.43 33.13 27.18
N ALA A 8 12.71 32.85 26.89
CA ALA A 8 13.79 32.91 27.86
C ALA A 8 14.39 34.33 28.04
N ASP A 9 14.25 35.23 27.06
CA ASP A 9 14.79 36.60 27.13
C ASP A 9 13.70 37.65 26.88
N THR A 10 13.07 38.08 27.97
CA THR A 10 11.97 39.05 27.94
C THR A 10 12.41 40.44 27.44
N LYS A 11 13.71 40.76 27.51
CA LYS A 11 14.25 42.05 27.06
C LYS A 11 14.43 42.07 25.55
N SER A 12 14.84 40.96 24.94
CA SER A 12 14.88 40.84 23.47
C SER A 12 13.46 40.86 22.89
N MET A 13 12.47 40.23 23.55
CA MET A 13 11.06 40.25 23.12
C MET A 13 10.45 41.67 23.01
N LEU A 14 10.86 42.60 23.89
CA LEU A 14 10.38 43.99 23.86
C LEU A 14 11.15 44.88 22.88
N ALA A 15 12.41 44.53 22.58
CA ALA A 15 13.32 45.39 21.81
C ALA A 15 13.53 44.92 20.36
N HIS A 16 13.37 43.63 20.08
CA HIS A 16 13.62 43.02 18.77
C HIS A 16 12.39 42.23 18.34
N TRP A 17 11.84 42.61 17.20
CA TRP A 17 10.69 41.94 16.60
C TRP A 17 11.17 41.26 15.33
N ASP A 18 11.53 39.99 15.45
CA ASP A 18 11.87 39.18 14.28
C ASP A 18 10.58 38.75 13.60
N TRP A 19 10.37 39.30 12.41
CA TRP A 19 9.26 38.95 11.54
C TRP A 19 9.73 37.90 10.54
N SER A 20 9.22 36.67 10.69
CA SER A 20 9.47 35.62 9.71
C SER A 20 8.28 35.51 8.76
N GLY A 21 8.56 35.66 7.47
CA GLY A 21 7.68 35.21 6.39
C GLY A 21 7.90 33.71 6.15
N GLU A 22 6.85 32.99 5.79
CA GLU A 22 6.99 31.69 5.14
C GLU A 22 6.43 31.83 3.74
N THR A 23 7.18 31.36 2.75
CA THR A 23 6.67 31.17 1.40
C THR A 23 5.65 30.04 1.39
N ILE A 24 4.38 30.43 1.25
CA ILE A 24 3.25 29.51 1.10
C ILE A 24 2.83 29.52 -0.36
N ILE A 25 2.60 28.33 -0.90
CA ILE A 25 1.88 28.19 -2.16
C ILE A 25 0.42 27.88 -1.79
N ALA A 26 -0.50 28.71 -2.26
CA ALA A 26 -1.92 28.54 -1.99
C ALA A 26 -2.47 27.39 -2.83
N ASP A 27 -2.60 26.20 -2.23
CA ASP A 27 -3.19 25.03 -2.87
C ASP A 27 -4.67 24.86 -2.44
N SER A 28 -5.61 25.08 -3.36
CA SER A 28 -7.06 24.91 -3.16
C SER A 28 -7.53 23.45 -3.22
N TRP A 29 -6.60 22.50 -3.21
CA TRP A 29 -6.84 21.13 -3.66
C TRP A 29 -6.95 20.08 -2.53
N ALA A 30 -7.08 20.55 -1.28
CA ALA A 30 -7.17 19.74 -0.07
C ALA A 30 -8.27 18.65 -0.07
N TRP A 31 -9.37 18.85 -0.81
CA TRP A 31 -10.51 17.91 -0.85
C TRP A 31 -10.19 16.58 -1.53
N VAL A 32 -9.22 16.54 -2.46
CA VAL A 32 -8.88 15.31 -3.18
C VAL A 32 -8.13 14.30 -2.31
N HIS A 33 -7.52 14.76 -1.23
CA HIS A 33 -6.93 13.89 -0.21
C HIS A 33 -7.97 13.14 0.63
N GLY A 34 -9.28 13.45 0.50
CA GLY A 34 -10.36 12.62 1.04
C GLY A 34 -10.35 11.18 0.54
N ILE A 35 -9.73 10.92 -0.62
CA ILE A 35 -9.51 9.57 -1.15
C ILE A 35 -8.67 8.72 -0.16
N HIS A 36 -7.66 9.31 0.47
CA HIS A 36 -6.82 8.61 1.46
C HIS A 36 -7.58 8.28 2.74
N LEU A 37 -8.57 9.10 3.12
CA LEU A 37 -9.43 8.79 4.25
C LEU A 37 -10.20 7.48 3.97
N VAL A 38 -10.74 7.31 2.77
CA VAL A 38 -11.42 6.08 2.35
C VAL A 38 -10.45 4.89 2.34
N PHE A 39 -9.25 5.07 1.80
CA PHE A 39 -8.22 4.01 1.80
C PHE A 39 -7.79 3.62 3.22
N GLY A 40 -7.65 4.61 4.10
CA GLY A 40 -7.34 4.45 5.51
C GLY A 40 -8.43 3.67 6.23
N MET A 41 -9.69 4.06 6.08
CA MET A 41 -10.85 3.35 6.67
C MET A 41 -10.90 1.88 6.23
N GLN A 42 -10.69 1.59 4.95
CA GLN A 42 -10.65 0.21 4.46
C GLN A 42 -9.49 -0.61 5.07
N THR A 43 -8.33 0.04 5.26
CA THR A 43 -7.16 -0.60 5.87
C THR A 43 -7.39 -0.87 7.37
N VAL A 44 -7.96 0.10 8.09
CA VAL A 44 -8.36 -0.05 9.50
C VAL A 44 -9.36 -1.18 9.67
N TYR A 45 -10.39 -1.25 8.82
CA TYR A 45 -11.36 -2.35 8.82
C TYR A 45 -10.68 -3.72 8.65
N SER A 46 -9.73 -3.81 7.73
CA SER A 46 -8.98 -5.04 7.47
C SER A 46 -8.11 -5.46 8.67
N LEU A 47 -7.47 -4.49 9.33
CA LEU A 47 -6.72 -4.69 10.56
C LEU A 47 -7.62 -5.14 11.73
N LEU A 48 -8.80 -4.55 11.87
CA LEU A 48 -9.78 -4.95 12.89
C LEU A 48 -10.24 -6.40 12.69
N LEU A 49 -10.50 -6.80 11.43
CA LEU A 49 -10.81 -8.20 11.12
C LEU A 49 -9.66 -9.14 11.47
N LEU A 50 -8.41 -8.79 11.13
CA LEU A 50 -7.24 -9.57 11.50
C LEU A 50 -7.15 -9.74 13.02
N LEU A 51 -7.24 -8.63 13.76
CA LEU A 51 -7.18 -8.63 15.23
C LEU A 51 -8.29 -9.50 15.83
N LEU A 52 -9.50 -9.43 15.29
CA LEU A 52 -10.62 -10.24 15.75
C LEU A 52 -10.37 -11.75 15.50
N VAL A 53 -9.90 -12.12 14.31
CA VAL A 53 -9.58 -13.52 13.97
C VAL A 53 -8.43 -14.04 14.84
N THR A 54 -7.36 -13.25 15.01
CA THR A 54 -6.23 -13.60 15.89
C THR A 54 -6.69 -13.74 17.34
N TYR A 55 -7.52 -12.82 17.84
CA TYR A 55 -8.09 -12.89 19.19
C TYR A 55 -8.90 -14.16 19.42
N GLN A 56 -9.80 -14.52 18.48
CA GLN A 56 -10.59 -15.74 18.62
C GLN A 56 -9.73 -17.00 18.56
N ASN A 57 -8.72 -17.05 17.69
CA ASN A 57 -7.78 -18.16 17.65
C ASN A 57 -7.03 -18.33 18.98
N ILE A 58 -6.52 -17.23 19.56
CA ILE A 58 -5.86 -17.24 20.88
C ILE A 58 -6.80 -17.76 21.96
N ARG A 59 -8.08 -17.34 21.96
CA ARG A 59 -9.08 -17.86 22.90
C ARG A 59 -9.36 -19.35 22.75
N THR A 60 -9.19 -19.90 21.55
CA THR A 60 -9.27 -21.35 21.31
C THR A 60 -7.97 -22.10 21.59
N GLY A 61 -6.94 -21.43 22.13
CA GLY A 61 -5.64 -22.03 22.45
C GLY A 61 -4.70 -22.18 21.25
N LYS A 62 -5.02 -21.59 20.10
CA LYS A 62 -4.19 -21.64 18.87
C LYS A 62 -3.54 -20.28 18.64
N ILE A 63 -2.22 -20.23 18.53
CA ILE A 63 -1.50 -19.00 18.18
C ILE A 63 -1.44 -18.91 16.65
N TRP A 64 -2.16 -17.93 16.08
CA TRP A 64 -2.13 -17.64 14.66
C TRP A 64 -2.20 -16.13 14.41
N ILE A 65 -1.25 -15.62 13.63
CA ILE A 65 -1.15 -14.22 13.22
C ILE A 65 -1.04 -14.20 11.69
N GLY A 66 -2.12 -13.77 11.04
CA GLY A 66 -2.19 -13.66 9.59
C GLY A 66 -1.56 -12.37 9.04
N ALA A 67 -1.53 -12.26 7.71
CA ALA A 67 -0.97 -11.10 7.02
C ALA A 67 -1.84 -9.85 7.21
N PRO A 68 -1.30 -8.71 7.71
CA PRO A 68 -2.06 -7.47 7.79
C PRO A 68 -2.49 -6.94 6.41
N PHE A 69 -1.78 -7.34 5.35
CA PHE A 69 -2.05 -6.91 3.97
C PHE A 69 -2.92 -7.89 3.17
N ALA A 70 -3.40 -8.98 3.77
CA ALA A 70 -4.20 -10.02 3.09
C ALA A 70 -5.46 -9.49 2.39
N ALA A 71 -6.07 -8.42 2.94
CA ALA A 71 -7.28 -7.81 2.38
C ALA A 71 -7.00 -6.86 1.20
N VAL A 72 -5.74 -6.46 1.00
CA VAL A 72 -5.36 -5.54 -0.08
C VAL A 72 -4.96 -6.37 -1.29
N SER A 73 -5.91 -6.59 -2.20
CA SER A 73 -5.63 -7.28 -3.46
C SER A 73 -4.71 -6.44 -4.36
N THR A 74 -3.96 -7.10 -5.25
CA THR A 74 -3.17 -6.46 -6.32
C THR A 74 -4.02 -5.43 -7.08
N THR A 75 -5.25 -5.81 -7.45
CA THR A 75 -6.19 -4.93 -8.17
C THR A 75 -6.59 -3.71 -7.34
N THR A 76 -6.83 -3.89 -6.03
CA THR A 76 -7.13 -2.78 -5.12
C THR A 76 -5.95 -1.81 -5.04
N LEU A 77 -4.72 -2.32 -4.94
CA LEU A 77 -3.53 -1.49 -4.84
C LEU A 77 -3.25 -0.71 -6.13
N VAL A 78 -3.39 -1.37 -7.29
CA VAL A 78 -3.23 -0.74 -8.62
C VAL A 78 -4.32 0.31 -8.85
N SER A 79 -5.58 0.02 -8.53
CA SER A 79 -6.67 1.00 -8.67
C SER A 79 -6.51 2.20 -7.74
N ARG A 80 -6.04 2.00 -6.50
CA ARG A 80 -5.67 3.10 -5.59
C ARG A 80 -4.58 3.98 -6.20
N GLY A 81 -3.50 3.39 -6.71
CA GLY A 81 -2.43 4.12 -7.41
C GLY A 81 -2.96 4.91 -8.60
N PHE A 82 -3.83 4.31 -9.41
CA PHE A 82 -4.44 4.97 -10.57
C PHE A 82 -5.33 6.16 -10.18
N LEU A 83 -6.13 6.01 -9.11
CA LEU A 83 -6.95 7.11 -8.59
C LEU A 83 -6.10 8.29 -8.11
N VAL A 84 -4.98 8.03 -7.43
CA VAL A 84 -4.03 9.07 -7.02
C VAL A 84 -3.38 9.75 -8.24
N MET A 85 -3.05 8.98 -9.29
CA MET A 85 -2.51 9.52 -10.55
C MET A 85 -3.52 10.42 -11.29
N ILE A 86 -4.79 10.01 -11.38
CA ILE A 86 -5.87 10.87 -11.92
C ILE A 86 -5.97 12.15 -11.11
N SER A 87 -5.89 12.00 -9.79
CA SER A 87 -5.85 13.12 -8.88
C SER A 87 -4.71 14.09 -9.25
N TRP A 88 -3.47 13.62 -9.31
CA TRP A 88 -2.35 14.47 -9.73
C TRP A 88 -2.54 15.10 -11.11
N TYR A 89 -3.12 14.37 -12.06
CA TYR A 89 -3.42 14.92 -13.39
C TYR A 89 -4.40 16.09 -13.33
N VAL A 90 -5.48 15.97 -12.55
CA VAL A 90 -6.45 17.07 -12.33
C VAL A 90 -5.79 18.23 -11.59
N ASN A 91 -4.86 17.97 -10.67
CA ASN A 91 -4.05 19.02 -10.04
C ASN A 91 -2.90 19.55 -10.93
N SER A 92 -2.86 19.16 -12.22
CA SER A 92 -1.76 19.50 -13.14
C SER A 92 -0.36 19.16 -12.58
N PHE A 93 -0.26 18.14 -11.72
CA PHE A 93 0.94 17.70 -11.00
C PHE A 93 1.55 18.75 -10.05
N TRP A 94 0.75 19.70 -9.57
CA TRP A 94 1.22 20.78 -8.73
C TRP A 94 1.80 20.29 -7.39
N THR A 95 1.10 19.43 -6.66
CA THR A 95 1.57 18.88 -5.38
C THR A 95 2.95 18.23 -5.46
N LEU A 96 3.24 17.49 -6.54
CA LEU A 96 4.56 16.88 -6.77
C LEU A 96 5.64 17.92 -7.01
N TYR A 97 5.28 18.95 -7.75
CA TYR A 97 6.18 20.03 -8.13
C TYR A 97 6.51 20.93 -6.93
N GLU A 98 5.53 21.26 -6.08
CA GLU A 98 5.75 21.96 -4.81
C GLU A 98 6.71 21.18 -3.89
N PHE A 99 6.49 19.88 -3.74
CA PHE A 99 7.37 19.02 -2.95
C PHE A 99 8.79 18.95 -3.53
N ALA A 100 8.92 18.91 -4.86
CA ALA A 100 10.21 18.95 -5.53
C ALA A 100 10.91 20.29 -5.29
N LEU A 101 10.21 21.42 -5.40
CA LEU A 101 10.75 22.75 -5.09
C LEU A 101 11.16 22.88 -3.63
N SER A 102 10.36 22.41 -2.68
CA SER A 102 10.71 22.45 -1.25
C SER A 102 11.96 21.62 -0.95
N ASN A 103 12.15 20.47 -1.62
CA ASN A 103 13.37 19.69 -1.51
C ASN A 103 14.56 20.37 -2.21
N ALA A 104 14.33 21.01 -3.35
CA ALA A 104 15.35 21.74 -4.11
C ALA A 104 15.87 22.94 -3.34
N ALA A 105 14.98 23.75 -2.73
CA ALA A 105 15.33 24.87 -1.87
C ALA A 105 16.24 24.45 -0.70
N LYS A 106 15.97 23.30 -0.08
CA LYS A 106 16.84 22.73 0.95
C LYS A 106 18.22 22.30 0.45
N LEU A 107 18.34 21.96 -0.83
CA LEU A 107 19.60 21.55 -1.43
C LEU A 107 20.42 22.75 -1.93
N SER A 108 19.76 23.79 -2.44
CA SER A 108 20.38 25.04 -2.91
C SER A 108 20.65 26.04 -1.79
N GLY A 109 19.99 25.90 -0.63
CA GLY A 109 20.13 26.82 0.50
C GLY A 109 19.22 28.04 0.42
N HIS A 110 18.20 28.02 -0.46
CA HIS A 110 17.19 29.08 -0.57
C HIS A 110 16.05 28.92 0.45
N GLU A 111 15.19 29.94 0.54
CA GLU A 111 14.01 29.91 1.40
C GLU A 111 13.09 28.72 1.06
N ILE A 112 12.67 27.99 2.10
CA ILE A 112 11.95 26.74 1.95
C ILE A 112 10.47 27.02 1.76
N VAL A 113 9.92 26.56 0.63
CA VAL A 113 8.48 26.53 0.40
C VAL A 113 7.81 25.57 1.38
N HIS A 114 6.79 26.06 2.08
CA HIS A 114 5.96 25.26 2.98
C HIS A 114 5.17 24.21 2.20
N VAL A 115 5.25 22.94 2.60
CA VAL A 115 4.54 21.82 1.98
C VAL A 115 4.05 20.85 3.04
N HIS A 116 2.83 20.33 2.86
CA HIS A 116 2.29 19.23 3.66
C HIS A 116 2.95 17.89 3.27
N LYS A 117 4.11 17.61 3.89
CA LYS A 117 4.96 16.45 3.57
C LYS A 117 4.24 15.11 3.69
N GLU A 118 3.36 14.96 4.69
CA GLU A 118 2.63 13.71 4.94
C GLU A 118 1.65 13.37 3.81
N LEU A 119 1.03 14.38 3.19
CA LEU A 119 0.12 14.16 2.06
C LEU A 119 0.87 13.64 0.83
N VAL A 120 1.99 14.28 0.50
CA VAL A 120 2.83 13.85 -0.62
C VAL A 120 3.45 12.48 -0.34
N HIS A 121 3.83 12.20 0.90
CA HIS A 121 4.31 10.89 1.31
C HIS A 121 3.25 9.81 1.03
N ALA A 122 2.01 10.01 1.49
CA ALA A 122 0.91 9.08 1.28
C ALA A 122 0.60 8.88 -0.22
N ASP A 123 0.50 9.96 -1.00
CA ASP A 123 0.25 9.87 -2.45
C ASP A 123 1.35 9.05 -3.15
N VAL A 124 2.61 9.40 -2.91
CA VAL A 124 3.76 8.79 -3.58
C VAL A 124 3.93 7.34 -3.14
N LEU A 125 3.67 7.01 -1.87
CA LEU A 125 3.67 5.63 -1.38
C LEU A 125 2.59 4.79 -2.07
N VAL A 126 1.37 5.29 -2.19
CA VAL A 126 0.26 4.57 -2.83
C VAL A 126 0.53 4.34 -4.31
N VAL A 127 1.04 5.36 -5.03
CA VAL A 127 1.43 5.21 -6.44
C VAL A 127 2.60 4.23 -6.59
N TYR A 128 3.62 4.33 -5.74
CA TYR A 128 4.74 3.40 -5.72
C TYR A 128 4.27 1.96 -5.53
N LEU A 129 3.45 1.71 -4.50
CA LEU A 129 2.90 0.39 -4.22
C LEU A 129 2.07 -0.11 -5.41
N GLY A 130 1.21 0.73 -6.00
CA GLY A 130 0.45 0.40 -7.20
C GLY A 130 1.33 -0.02 -8.38
N ILE A 131 2.44 0.70 -8.64
CA ILE A 131 3.42 0.35 -9.67
C ILE A 131 4.12 -0.97 -9.33
N VAL A 132 4.53 -1.18 -8.09
CA VAL A 132 5.17 -2.44 -7.65
C VAL A 132 4.22 -3.63 -7.84
N ALA A 133 2.94 -3.49 -7.53
CA ALA A 133 1.93 -4.52 -7.78
C ALA A 133 1.75 -4.81 -9.27
N PHE A 134 1.72 -3.77 -10.10
CA PHE A 134 1.63 -3.93 -11.55
C PHE A 134 2.88 -4.63 -12.12
N LEU A 135 4.08 -4.24 -11.69
CA LEU A 135 5.35 -4.87 -12.09
C LEU A 135 5.42 -6.34 -11.62
N SER A 136 5.02 -6.61 -10.39
CA SER A 136 4.90 -7.96 -9.84
C SER A 136 3.98 -8.84 -10.70
N TRP A 137 2.83 -8.29 -11.12
CA TRP A 137 1.90 -8.95 -12.03
C TRP A 137 2.54 -9.31 -13.39
N ILE A 138 3.29 -8.38 -13.99
CA ILE A 138 4.03 -8.62 -15.25
C ILE A 138 5.11 -9.69 -15.08
N ILE A 139 5.93 -9.59 -14.03
CA ILE A 139 7.06 -10.50 -13.79
C ILE A 139 6.58 -11.91 -13.38
N ARG A 140 5.31 -12.01 -12.95
CA ARG A 140 4.70 -13.22 -12.39
C ARG A 140 5.38 -13.71 -11.11
N GLU A 141 5.82 -12.76 -10.28
CA GLU A 141 6.54 -13.04 -9.03
C GLU A 141 5.91 -12.30 -7.86
N ARG A 142 5.81 -12.95 -6.70
CA ARG A 142 5.30 -12.31 -5.47
C ARG A 142 6.34 -11.36 -4.88
N ILE A 143 5.89 -10.21 -4.40
CA ILE A 143 6.73 -9.25 -3.69
C ILE A 143 6.12 -9.03 -2.32
N ASP A 144 6.90 -9.19 -1.25
CA ASP A 144 6.40 -8.94 0.09
C ASP A 144 6.12 -7.43 0.28
N PRO A 145 4.87 -7.02 0.61
CA PRO A 145 4.55 -5.63 0.91
C PRO A 145 5.45 -5.02 1.98
N ALA A 146 5.85 -5.80 3.00
CA ALA A 146 6.71 -5.29 4.07
C ALA A 146 8.07 -4.82 3.53
N ILE A 147 8.67 -5.59 2.62
CA ILE A 147 9.94 -5.24 1.97
C ILE A 147 9.78 -3.98 1.13
N ALA A 148 8.71 -3.90 0.33
CA ALA A 148 8.45 -2.74 -0.52
C ALA A 148 8.25 -1.46 0.30
N ILE A 149 7.41 -1.51 1.35
CA ILE A 149 7.16 -0.37 2.23
C ILE A 149 8.42 0.02 3.00
N PHE A 150 9.15 -0.95 3.56
CA PHE A 150 10.36 -0.67 4.34
C PHE A 150 11.44 0.01 3.49
N LEU A 151 11.69 -0.49 2.27
CA LEU A 151 12.64 0.13 1.35
C LEU A 151 12.18 1.53 0.91
N PHE A 152 10.87 1.71 0.69
CA PHE A 152 10.31 3.03 0.41
C PHE A 152 10.59 4.02 1.54
N GLU A 153 10.34 3.66 2.79
CA GLU A 153 10.54 4.55 3.93
C GLU A 153 12.00 4.96 4.08
N ILE A 154 12.94 4.03 3.91
CA ILE A 154 14.39 4.32 3.94
C ILE A 154 14.76 5.34 2.86
N ILE A 155 14.36 5.08 1.61
CA ILE A 155 14.66 5.95 0.47
C ILE A 155 13.96 7.30 0.62
N HIS A 156 12.73 7.33 1.12
CA HIS A 156 11.98 8.57 1.34
C HIS A 156 12.64 9.43 2.41
N LYS A 157 13.02 8.83 3.55
CA LYS A 157 13.68 9.51 4.66
C LYS A 157 15.05 10.08 4.27
N HIS A 158 15.85 9.29 3.54
CA HIS A 158 17.20 9.67 3.11
C HIS A 158 17.27 10.28 1.71
N ARG A 159 16.13 10.67 1.11
CA ARG A 159 16.03 11.13 -0.29
C ARG A 159 17.03 12.23 -0.68
N LEU A 160 17.27 13.20 0.20
CA LEU A 160 18.18 14.31 -0.07
C LEU A 160 19.64 13.83 -0.10
N SER A 161 20.00 12.90 0.79
CA SER A 161 21.32 12.27 0.78
C SER A 161 21.54 11.46 -0.50
N PHE A 162 20.54 10.72 -0.96
CA PHE A 162 20.61 10.00 -2.24
C PHE A 162 20.81 10.92 -3.45
N ILE A 163 20.15 12.08 -3.47
CA ILE A 163 20.35 13.09 -4.52
C ILE A 163 21.77 13.65 -4.48
N LYS A 164 22.31 13.93 -3.29
CA LYS A 164 23.67 14.45 -3.12
C LYS A 164 24.77 13.49 -3.60
N ILE A 165 24.52 12.18 -3.60
CA ILE A 165 25.47 11.17 -4.09
C ILE A 165 25.68 11.28 -5.62
N SER A 166 24.74 11.86 -6.36
CA SER A 166 24.83 11.99 -7.81
C SER A 166 25.02 13.46 -8.23
N PRO A 167 26.26 13.91 -8.48
CA PRO A 167 26.54 15.31 -8.84
C PRO A 167 25.76 15.83 -10.06
N PRO A 168 25.57 15.05 -11.15
CA PRO A 168 24.79 15.52 -12.29
C PRO A 168 23.33 15.84 -11.93
N ILE A 169 22.72 15.03 -11.07
CA ILE A 169 21.33 15.18 -10.65
C ILE A 169 21.21 16.36 -9.68
N LEU A 170 22.14 16.46 -8.73
CA LEU A 170 22.21 17.57 -7.79
C LEU A 170 22.32 18.91 -8.52
N ASN A 171 23.26 19.02 -9.47
CA ASN A 171 23.46 20.25 -10.25
C ASN A 171 22.18 20.63 -11.02
N LYS A 172 21.49 19.67 -11.64
CA LYS A 172 20.24 19.95 -12.36
C LYS A 172 19.15 20.51 -11.44
N ILE A 173 19.05 20.00 -10.21
CA ILE A 173 18.08 20.46 -9.20
C ILE A 173 18.44 21.84 -8.68
N ILE A 174 19.72 22.09 -8.37
CA ILE A 174 20.20 23.39 -7.87
C ILE A 174 20.02 24.46 -8.95
N THR A 175 20.47 24.23 -10.18
CA THR A 175 20.32 25.20 -11.27
C THR A 175 18.86 25.57 -11.53
N TYR A 176 17.94 24.62 -11.42
CA TYR A 176 16.51 24.91 -11.53
C TYR A 176 15.98 25.68 -10.32
N SER A 177 16.39 25.31 -9.10
CA SER A 177 16.04 26.04 -7.88
C SER A 177 16.52 27.49 -7.94
N ASP A 178 17.75 27.72 -8.40
CA ASP A 178 18.35 29.03 -8.54
C ASP A 178 17.58 29.86 -9.56
N SER A 179 17.27 29.30 -10.73
CA SER A 179 16.54 30.03 -11.76
C SER A 179 15.15 30.43 -11.31
N VAL A 180 14.44 29.55 -10.58
CA VAL A 180 13.14 29.86 -9.98
C VAL A 180 13.27 30.92 -8.89
N PHE A 181 14.30 30.85 -8.04
CA PHE A 181 14.51 31.84 -6.99
C PHE A 181 14.78 33.25 -7.54
N GLN A 182 15.55 33.35 -8.63
CA GLN A 182 15.84 34.63 -9.29
C GLN A 182 14.58 35.29 -9.88
N LEU A 183 13.55 34.53 -10.24
CA LEU A 183 12.29 35.10 -10.76
C LEU A 183 11.55 35.93 -9.71
N GLY A 184 11.71 35.60 -8.42
CA GLY A 184 11.06 36.35 -7.35
C GLY A 184 11.77 37.66 -7.01
N LYS A 185 13.05 37.83 -7.40
CA LYS A 185 13.77 39.08 -7.16
C LYS A 185 13.18 40.20 -8.00
N ALA A 186 12.66 41.23 -7.34
CA ALA A 186 12.15 42.41 -8.02
C ALA A 186 13.29 43.12 -8.77
N GLN A 187 13.04 43.53 -10.02
CA GLN A 187 13.97 44.41 -10.74
C GLN A 187 13.86 45.82 -10.18
N VAL A 188 14.90 46.25 -9.45
CA VAL A 188 15.02 47.59 -8.89
C VAL A 188 15.95 48.42 -9.79
N SER A 189 15.63 49.70 -10.03
CA SER A 189 16.51 50.61 -10.76
C SER A 189 17.79 50.88 -9.96
N SER A 190 18.91 51.11 -10.64
CA SER A 190 20.21 51.35 -9.98
C SER A 190 20.13 52.48 -8.95
N SER A 191 19.48 53.59 -9.30
CA SER A 191 19.27 54.73 -8.41
C SER A 191 18.41 54.42 -7.18
N ALA A 192 17.43 53.50 -7.27
CA ALA A 192 16.64 53.09 -6.11
C ALA A 192 17.43 52.12 -5.20
N ASN A 193 18.26 51.25 -5.78
CA ASN A 193 19.14 50.35 -5.04
C ASN A 193 20.23 51.11 -4.27
N ASP A 194 20.74 52.21 -4.84
CA ASP A 194 21.73 53.09 -4.19
C ASP A 194 21.13 53.85 -2.99
N MET A 195 19.83 54.18 -3.04
CA MET A 195 19.12 54.86 -1.95
C MET A 195 18.64 53.90 -0.86
N SER A 196 18.23 52.68 -1.24
CA SER A 196 17.72 51.67 -0.31
C SER A 196 17.99 50.25 -0.87
N PRO A 197 19.08 49.58 -0.44
CA PRO A 197 19.44 48.25 -0.90
C PRO A 197 18.59 47.17 -0.21
N LEU A 198 17.27 47.26 -0.37
CA LEU A 198 16.33 46.27 0.12
C LEU A 198 16.13 45.19 -0.95
N ASP A 199 16.53 43.96 -0.63
CA ASP A 199 16.24 42.80 -1.46
C ASP A 199 14.74 42.47 -1.36
N PHE A 200 13.96 42.95 -2.33
CA PHE A 200 12.53 42.64 -2.43
C PHE A 200 12.31 41.35 -3.20
N TRP A 201 11.63 40.40 -2.55
CA TRP A 201 11.13 39.19 -3.18
C TRP A 201 9.61 39.27 -3.34
N SER A 202 9.14 39.17 -4.58
CA SER A 202 7.74 39.39 -4.96
C SER A 202 7.09 38.10 -5.44
N THR A 203 5.75 38.08 -5.46
CA THR A 203 4.99 36.97 -6.03
C THR A 203 5.18 36.93 -7.55
N PHE A 204 5.55 35.77 -8.07
CA PHE A 204 5.71 35.55 -9.51
C PHE A 204 4.96 34.30 -9.94
N GLN A 205 4.64 34.24 -11.23
CA GLN A 205 4.09 33.05 -11.84
C GLN A 205 5.22 32.14 -12.35
N ILE A 206 5.16 30.86 -12.01
CA ILE A 206 6.09 29.87 -12.54
C ILE A 206 5.75 29.63 -14.02
N PRO A 207 6.67 29.92 -14.96
CA PRO A 207 6.34 30.00 -16.38
C PRO A 207 5.96 28.65 -16.98
N LYS A 208 6.76 27.60 -16.75
CA LYS A 208 6.47 26.24 -17.18
C LYS A 208 7.12 25.23 -16.24
N LYS A 209 6.36 24.18 -15.88
CA LYS A 209 6.87 23.06 -15.08
C LYS A 209 7.89 22.26 -15.90
N ASP A 210 9.11 22.14 -15.40
CA ASP A 210 10.16 21.35 -16.06
C ASP A 210 10.05 19.87 -15.67
N GLY A 211 9.72 19.01 -16.64
CA GLY A 211 9.63 17.57 -16.43
C GLY A 211 10.98 16.92 -16.11
N THR A 212 12.09 17.48 -16.62
CA THR A 212 13.44 16.98 -16.31
C THR A 212 13.81 17.28 -14.86
N PHE A 213 13.46 18.46 -14.36
CA PHE A 213 13.60 18.80 -12.94
C PHE A 213 12.79 17.84 -12.04
N LEU A 214 11.55 17.55 -12.43
CA LEU A 214 10.70 16.64 -11.67
C LEU A 214 11.29 15.22 -11.66
N ALA A 215 11.72 14.70 -12.80
CA ALA A 215 12.37 13.40 -12.89
C ALA A 215 13.65 13.33 -12.04
N ALA A 216 14.49 14.38 -12.08
CA ALA A 216 15.68 14.48 -11.25
C ALA A 216 15.33 14.49 -9.75
N SER A 217 14.32 15.24 -9.34
CA SER A 217 13.87 15.34 -7.94
C SER A 217 13.30 14.03 -7.40
N PHE A 218 12.68 13.23 -8.27
CA PHE A 218 12.14 11.91 -7.92
C PHE A 218 13.11 10.76 -8.21
N PHE A 219 14.35 11.04 -8.62
CA PHE A 219 15.37 10.03 -8.95
C PHE A 219 15.51 8.93 -7.89
N PRO A 220 15.63 9.20 -6.56
CA PRO A 220 15.78 8.13 -5.57
C PRO A 220 14.63 7.11 -5.61
N LYS A 221 13.40 7.58 -5.88
CA LYS A 221 12.19 6.74 -5.92
C LYS A 221 12.11 5.95 -7.23
N ILE A 222 12.59 6.52 -8.34
CA ILE A 222 12.74 5.82 -9.63
C ILE A 222 13.81 4.72 -9.50
N SER A 223 14.95 5.01 -8.87
CA SER A 223 15.98 4.01 -8.59
C SER A 223 15.47 2.87 -7.70
N LEU A 224 14.61 3.20 -6.72
CA LEU A 224 13.96 2.19 -5.88
C LEU A 224 13.06 1.24 -6.69
N LEU A 225 12.30 1.74 -7.68
CA LEU A 225 11.53 0.88 -8.57
C LEU A 225 12.45 -0.08 -9.35
N GLY A 226 13.58 0.41 -9.84
CA GLY A 226 14.59 -0.43 -10.49
C GLY A 226 15.15 -1.51 -9.56
N LEU A 227 15.40 -1.17 -8.30
CA LEU A 227 15.88 -2.12 -7.28
C LEU A 227 14.84 -3.22 -7.01
N ILE A 228 13.55 -2.88 -6.92
CA ILE A 228 12.48 -3.87 -6.74
C ILE A 228 12.35 -4.80 -7.95
N VAL A 229 12.49 -4.27 -9.17
CA VAL A 229 12.50 -5.10 -10.39
C VAL A 229 13.68 -6.06 -10.37
N CYS A 230 14.88 -5.58 -10.01
CA CYS A 230 16.06 -6.42 -9.88
C CYS A 230 15.86 -7.51 -8.81
N TYR A 231 15.31 -7.15 -7.65
CA TYR A 231 14.95 -8.10 -6.59
C TYR A 231 13.98 -9.18 -7.10
N ALA A 232 12.92 -8.79 -7.80
CA ALA A 232 11.95 -9.75 -8.35
C ALA A 232 12.58 -10.68 -9.40
N LEU A 233 13.47 -10.16 -10.26
CA LEU A 233 14.18 -10.97 -11.25
C LEU A 233 15.18 -11.94 -10.61
N LEU A 234 15.96 -11.49 -9.62
CA LEU A 234 16.87 -12.33 -8.86
C LEU A 234 16.13 -13.44 -8.12
N ARG A 235 14.99 -13.10 -7.52
CA ARG A 235 14.12 -14.07 -6.84
C ARG A 235 13.58 -15.12 -7.82
N LYS A 236 13.11 -14.68 -8.99
CA LYS A 236 12.63 -15.56 -10.05
C LYS A 236 13.74 -16.50 -10.55
N LEU A 237 14.96 -15.98 -10.71
CA LEU A 237 16.13 -16.76 -11.08
C LEU A 237 16.50 -17.78 -9.98
N TYR A 238 16.49 -17.36 -8.72
CA TYR A 238 16.74 -18.25 -7.59
C TYR A 238 15.74 -19.41 -7.52
N ARG A 239 14.44 -19.13 -7.69
CA ARG A 239 13.39 -20.17 -7.73
C ARG A 239 13.50 -21.12 -8.92
N HIS A 240 14.08 -20.65 -10.02
CA HIS A 240 14.34 -21.50 -11.18
C HIS A 240 15.44 -22.53 -10.88
N PHE A 241 16.49 -22.15 -10.14
CA PHE A 241 17.57 -23.05 -9.76
C PHE A 241 17.25 -23.90 -8.52
N TYR A 242 16.49 -23.36 -7.57
CA TYR A 242 16.09 -24.02 -6.33
C TYR A 242 14.56 -24.06 -6.23
N PRO A 243 13.90 -24.98 -6.95
CA PRO A 243 12.45 -25.14 -6.86
C PRO A 243 12.06 -25.52 -5.43
N GLU A 244 10.97 -24.94 -4.91
CA GLU A 244 10.47 -25.24 -3.58
C GLU A 244 10.17 -26.76 -3.48
N PRO A 245 10.70 -27.45 -2.45
CA PRO A 245 10.41 -28.86 -2.26
C PRO A 245 8.92 -29.02 -2.00
N ILE A 246 8.21 -29.64 -2.94
CA ILE A 246 6.85 -30.13 -2.68
C ILE A 246 7.03 -31.13 -1.53
N HIS A 247 6.59 -30.78 -0.33
CA HIS A 247 6.52 -31.71 0.80
C HIS A 247 5.45 -32.77 0.50
N GLN A 248 5.75 -33.67 -0.44
CA GLN A 248 5.13 -34.98 -0.50
C GLN A 248 5.67 -35.73 0.70
N SER A 249 4.85 -35.80 1.76
CA SER A 249 5.07 -36.81 2.79
C SER A 249 5.01 -38.16 2.10
N PHE A 250 6.17 -38.75 1.80
CA PHE A 250 6.29 -40.14 1.41
C PHE A 250 5.92 -40.98 2.63
N SER A 251 4.61 -41.13 2.89
CA SER A 251 4.13 -42.23 3.71
C SER A 251 4.14 -43.48 2.84
N SER A 252 5.10 -44.34 3.15
CA SER A 252 5.29 -45.70 2.64
C SER A 252 3.99 -46.49 2.44
N GLN A 253 3.98 -47.30 1.36
CA GLN A 253 3.14 -48.47 1.11
C GLN A 253 1.63 -48.26 0.85
N SER A 254 1.29 -48.25 -0.44
CA SER A 254 0.13 -49.00 -0.96
C SER A 254 0.36 -49.26 -2.46
N LYS A 255 0.78 -50.50 -2.79
CA LYS A 255 0.75 -51.03 -4.15
C LYS A 255 -0.71 -51.38 -4.46
N ASN A 256 -1.17 -50.97 -5.65
CA ASN A 256 -2.48 -51.23 -6.27
C ASN A 256 -3.50 -50.09 -6.16
N GLN A 257 -3.31 -49.04 -6.96
CA GLN A 257 -4.40 -48.14 -7.34
C GLN A 257 -4.38 -47.89 -8.85
N SER A 258 -5.57 -47.93 -9.45
CA SER A 258 -5.80 -47.98 -10.89
C SER A 258 -5.36 -46.70 -11.62
N ALA A 259 -5.05 -46.82 -12.91
CA ALA A 259 -4.57 -45.70 -13.74
C ALA A 259 -5.54 -44.52 -13.78
N ASN A 260 -6.85 -44.76 -13.62
CA ASN A 260 -7.90 -43.72 -13.58
C ASN A 260 -7.90 -42.93 -12.27
N GLU A 261 -7.51 -43.57 -11.16
CA GLU A 261 -7.40 -42.93 -9.85
C GLU A 261 -6.17 -42.02 -9.81
N LYS A 262 -5.08 -42.38 -10.51
CA LYS A 262 -3.92 -41.50 -10.72
C LYS A 262 -4.27 -40.26 -11.53
N THR A 263 -5.11 -40.35 -12.56
CA THR A 263 -5.56 -39.19 -13.37
C THR A 263 -6.51 -38.30 -12.57
N ALA A 264 -7.43 -38.91 -11.82
CA ALA A 264 -8.31 -38.18 -10.89
C ALA A 264 -7.52 -37.55 -9.73
N LEU A 265 -6.49 -38.20 -9.18
CA LEU A 265 -5.59 -37.67 -8.17
C LEU A 265 -4.57 -36.66 -8.72
N THR A 266 -4.24 -36.66 -10.00
CA THR A 266 -3.43 -35.60 -10.63
C THR A 266 -4.29 -34.37 -10.92
N LEU A 267 -5.53 -34.55 -11.37
CA LEU A 267 -6.50 -33.46 -11.54
C LEU A 267 -6.90 -32.84 -10.18
N LYS A 268 -7.24 -33.69 -9.20
CA LYS A 268 -7.58 -33.34 -7.80
C LYS A 268 -6.36 -33.03 -6.94
N GLY A 269 -5.15 -33.36 -7.42
CA GLY A 269 -3.88 -32.99 -6.81
C GLY A 269 -3.40 -31.59 -7.19
N THR A 270 -4.03 -30.99 -8.22
CA THR A 270 -3.68 -29.64 -8.67
C THR A 270 -4.39 -28.58 -7.81
N LEU A 271 -5.68 -28.77 -7.49
CA LEU A 271 -6.50 -27.80 -6.75
C LEU A 271 -7.11 -28.41 -5.47
N THR A 272 -7.15 -27.62 -4.39
CA THR A 272 -7.79 -27.97 -3.12
C THR A 272 -9.32 -27.91 -3.21
N ASN A 273 -10.03 -28.64 -2.34
CA ASN A 273 -11.50 -28.55 -2.26
C ASN A 273 -12.00 -27.10 -2.04
N PHE A 274 -11.20 -26.28 -1.33
CA PHE A 274 -11.45 -24.85 -1.17
C PHE A 274 -11.39 -24.11 -2.52
N GLU A 275 -10.34 -24.32 -3.32
CA GLU A 275 -10.18 -23.70 -4.64
C GLU A 275 -11.29 -24.12 -5.60
N ILE A 276 -11.67 -25.40 -5.59
CA ILE A 276 -12.76 -25.93 -6.43
C ILE A 276 -14.10 -25.30 -6.04
N SER A 277 -14.40 -25.23 -4.74
CA SER A 277 -15.69 -24.73 -4.26
C SER A 277 -15.83 -23.22 -4.37
N THR A 278 -14.74 -22.47 -4.18
CA THR A 278 -14.77 -21.00 -4.17
C THR A 278 -14.34 -20.37 -5.49
N GLY A 279 -13.66 -21.12 -6.36
CA GLY A 279 -12.97 -20.60 -7.54
C GLY A 279 -11.76 -19.71 -7.23
N ALA A 280 -11.36 -19.59 -5.96
CA ALA A 280 -10.27 -18.72 -5.55
C ALA A 280 -8.94 -19.48 -5.57
N GLU A 281 -8.16 -19.33 -6.65
CA GLU A 281 -6.85 -19.97 -6.77
C GLU A 281 -5.85 -19.42 -5.73
N LEU A 282 -5.23 -20.33 -4.97
CA LEU A 282 -4.27 -20.02 -3.91
C LEU A 282 -2.84 -19.93 -4.46
N GLN A 283 -2.46 -20.81 -5.39
CA GLN A 283 -1.09 -20.90 -5.92
C GLN A 283 -0.74 -19.79 -6.92
N THR A 284 -1.70 -19.38 -7.75
CA THR A 284 -1.48 -18.48 -8.90
C THR A 284 -1.58 -16.99 -8.56
N ARG A 285 -1.84 -16.64 -7.30
CA ARG A 285 -1.85 -15.22 -6.91
C ARG A 285 -0.47 -14.60 -7.05
N ILE A 286 -0.39 -13.68 -8.00
CA ILE A 286 0.76 -12.84 -8.28
C ILE A 286 0.41 -11.43 -7.80
N GLY A 287 1.39 -10.74 -7.21
CA GLY A 287 1.22 -9.40 -6.71
C GLY A 287 2.04 -9.10 -5.47
N VAL A 288 1.68 -7.99 -4.83
CA VAL A 288 2.22 -7.58 -3.53
C VAL A 288 1.52 -8.40 -2.44
N ILE A 289 2.06 -9.58 -2.14
CA ILE A 289 1.51 -10.54 -1.18
C ILE A 289 2.71 -11.14 -0.44
N SER A 290 2.63 -11.21 0.89
CA SER A 290 3.70 -11.81 1.68
C SER A 290 3.78 -13.33 1.48
N ASP A 291 4.95 -13.91 1.70
CA ASP A 291 5.19 -15.32 1.47
C ASP A 291 4.62 -16.18 2.60
N TYR A 292 3.47 -16.81 2.35
CA TYR A 292 2.88 -17.80 3.23
C TYR A 292 2.81 -19.18 2.59
N LYS A 293 2.80 -20.20 3.44
CA LYS A 293 2.49 -21.56 3.02
C LYS A 293 1.02 -21.61 2.66
N ASN A 294 0.69 -21.61 1.38
CA ASN A 294 -0.70 -21.66 0.90
C ASN A 294 -1.40 -23.00 1.15
N TYR A 295 -0.61 -24.06 1.29
CA TYR A 295 -1.11 -25.42 1.40
C TYR A 295 -0.50 -26.15 2.59
N VAL A 296 -1.28 -27.05 3.18
CA VAL A 296 -0.80 -28.04 4.14
C VAL A 296 -1.18 -29.42 3.65
N TYR A 297 -0.25 -30.36 3.75
CA TYR A 297 -0.46 -31.74 3.35
C TYR A 297 -0.76 -32.60 4.58
N PHE A 298 -1.95 -33.21 4.63
CA PHE A 298 -2.31 -34.19 5.65
C PHE A 298 -2.61 -35.52 5.00
N LYS A 299 -1.93 -36.59 5.45
CA LYS A 299 -2.12 -37.97 4.99
C LYS A 299 -2.12 -38.09 3.45
N GLY A 300 -1.21 -37.37 2.79
CA GLY A 300 -1.07 -37.37 1.33
C GLY A 300 -2.07 -36.49 0.56
N MET A 301 -3.03 -35.84 1.22
CA MET A 301 -4.00 -34.93 0.59
C MET A 301 -3.61 -33.46 0.79
N LYS A 302 -3.86 -32.63 -0.23
CA LYS A 302 -3.58 -31.18 -0.27
C LYS A 302 -4.77 -30.41 0.33
N PHE A 303 -4.54 -29.68 1.42
CA PHE A 303 -5.51 -28.78 2.04
C PHE A 303 -5.07 -27.33 1.94
N ALA A 304 -6.04 -26.40 1.92
CA ALA A 304 -5.76 -24.97 2.02
C ALA A 304 -5.34 -24.63 3.44
N SER A 305 -4.22 -23.93 3.60
CA SER A 305 -3.79 -23.46 4.92
C SER A 305 -4.67 -22.31 5.43
N ALA A 306 -4.63 -22.06 6.74
CA ALA A 306 -5.30 -20.89 7.33
C ALA A 306 -4.84 -19.57 6.68
N ASP A 307 -3.53 -19.46 6.39
CA ASP A 307 -2.97 -18.29 5.69
C ASP A 307 -3.48 -18.19 4.25
N GLY A 308 -3.61 -19.31 3.55
CA GLY A 308 -4.16 -19.37 2.19
C GLY A 308 -5.61 -18.91 2.14
N VAL A 309 -6.46 -19.40 3.06
CA VAL A 309 -7.86 -18.99 3.17
C VAL A 309 -7.97 -17.50 3.47
N TYR A 310 -7.23 -17.02 4.47
CA TYR A 310 -7.27 -15.63 4.89
C TYR A 310 -6.72 -14.67 3.81
N CYS A 311 -5.57 -14.98 3.21
CA CYS A 311 -4.98 -14.22 2.11
C CYS A 311 -5.81 -14.28 0.82
N SER A 312 -6.70 -15.26 0.69
CA SER A 312 -7.70 -15.29 -0.38
C SER A 312 -8.85 -14.32 -0.17
N GLY A 313 -8.95 -13.72 1.02
CA GLY A 313 -10.02 -12.80 1.39
C GLY A 313 -11.25 -13.52 1.95
N TYR A 314 -11.07 -14.68 2.57
CA TYR A 314 -12.14 -15.44 3.20
C TYR A 314 -11.89 -15.63 4.69
N VAL A 315 -12.98 -15.69 5.45
CA VAL A 315 -12.98 -16.07 6.86
C VAL A 315 -14.13 -17.01 7.15
N ILE A 316 -14.02 -17.78 8.21
CA ILE A 316 -15.03 -18.74 8.63
C ILE A 316 -15.79 -18.16 9.83
N VAL A 317 -17.09 -17.97 9.66
CA VAL A 317 -18.02 -17.48 10.67
C VAL A 317 -18.60 -18.67 11.42
N HIS A 318 -18.47 -18.66 12.75
CA HIS A 318 -18.96 -19.70 13.67
C HIS A 318 -18.49 -21.14 13.32
N GLY A 319 -17.41 -21.29 12.55
CA GLY A 319 -16.95 -22.61 12.09
C GLY A 319 -17.88 -23.32 11.09
N LYS A 320 -18.95 -22.67 10.62
CA LYS A 320 -19.98 -23.26 9.75
C LYS A 320 -20.09 -22.61 8.39
N PHE A 321 -19.68 -21.34 8.27
CA PHE A 321 -19.93 -20.55 7.08
C PHE A 321 -18.64 -19.88 6.61
N LEU A 322 -18.23 -20.13 5.39
CA LEU A 322 -17.11 -19.45 4.75
C LEU A 322 -17.62 -18.21 4.01
N VAL A 323 -17.15 -17.06 4.45
CA VAL A 323 -17.61 -15.73 4.04
C VAL A 323 -16.44 -14.93 3.49
N LYS A 324 -16.67 -14.14 2.43
CA LYS A 324 -15.68 -13.17 1.96
C LYS A 324 -15.52 -12.04 2.97
N SER A 325 -14.30 -11.72 3.37
CA SER A 325 -14.00 -10.69 4.39
C SER A 325 -14.55 -9.30 4.03
N LYS A 326 -14.55 -8.96 2.74
CA LYS A 326 -15.14 -7.72 2.22
C LYS A 326 -16.66 -7.64 2.37
N ASP A 327 -17.35 -8.77 2.42
CA ASP A 327 -18.81 -8.82 2.47
C ASP A 327 -19.33 -8.81 3.92
N LEU A 328 -18.47 -8.99 4.93
CA LEU A 328 -18.86 -8.99 6.34
C LEU A 328 -19.51 -7.67 6.79
N LEU A 329 -18.99 -6.51 6.34
CA LEU A 329 -19.60 -5.22 6.63
C LEU A 329 -20.99 -5.11 6.00
N ALA A 330 -21.15 -5.59 4.77
CA ALA A 330 -22.45 -5.64 4.12
C ALA A 330 -23.42 -6.56 4.87
N ILE A 331 -22.96 -7.71 5.36
CA ILE A 331 -23.77 -8.63 6.19
C ILE A 331 -24.20 -7.95 7.50
N ALA A 332 -23.29 -7.26 8.18
CA ALA A 332 -23.60 -6.52 9.41
C ALA A 332 -24.64 -5.42 9.16
N MET A 333 -24.54 -4.71 8.04
CA MET A 333 -25.51 -3.69 7.64
C MET A 333 -26.86 -4.28 7.24
N ILE A 334 -26.90 -5.41 6.51
CA ILE A 334 -28.14 -6.13 6.19
C ILE A 334 -28.85 -6.56 7.47
N LYS A 335 -28.08 -6.98 8.49
CA LYS A 335 -28.61 -7.34 9.80
C LYS A 335 -29.16 -6.14 10.55
N LEU A 336 -28.43 -5.01 10.56
CA LEU A 336 -28.79 -3.80 11.27
C LEU A 336 -30.05 -3.13 10.68
N VAL A 337 -30.11 -3.01 9.36
CA VAL A 337 -31.21 -2.34 8.65
C VAL A 337 -32.41 -3.28 8.44
N HIS A 338 -32.23 -4.58 8.69
CA HIS A 338 -33.22 -5.63 8.38
C HIS A 338 -33.68 -5.64 6.91
N ALA A 339 -32.88 -5.07 6.01
CA ALA A 339 -33.18 -4.97 4.58
C ALA A 339 -32.00 -5.44 3.73
N ARG A 340 -32.32 -6.17 2.65
CA ARG A 340 -31.31 -6.65 1.69
C ARG A 340 -31.06 -5.59 0.62
N PHE A 341 -30.03 -4.78 0.81
CA PHE A 341 -29.59 -3.81 -0.20
C PHE A 341 -28.52 -4.38 -1.16
N THR A 342 -27.90 -5.51 -0.83
CA THR A 342 -26.95 -6.21 -1.71
C THR A 342 -27.05 -7.72 -1.57
N ASN A 343 -26.75 -8.46 -2.65
CA ASN A 343 -26.77 -9.91 -2.67
C ASN A 343 -25.41 -10.45 -2.19
N VAL A 344 -25.37 -10.95 -0.95
CA VAL A 344 -24.18 -11.58 -0.37
C VAL A 344 -24.35 -13.10 -0.36
N TYR A 345 -23.29 -13.79 -0.78
CA TYR A 345 -23.23 -15.24 -0.93
C TYR A 345 -22.21 -15.85 0.02
N VAL A 346 -22.57 -16.98 0.63
CA VAL A 346 -21.79 -17.67 1.65
C VAL A 346 -21.75 -19.16 1.37
N TYR A 347 -20.62 -19.79 1.65
CA TYR A 347 -20.45 -21.24 1.48
C TYR A 347 -20.59 -21.94 2.83
N GLU A 348 -21.24 -23.09 2.85
CA GLU A 348 -21.31 -23.92 4.06
C GLU A 348 -20.02 -24.75 4.22
N VAL A 349 -19.54 -24.87 5.44
CA VAL A 349 -18.35 -25.64 5.81
C VAL A 349 -18.82 -26.87 6.57
N GLU A 350 -18.44 -28.05 6.07
CA GLU A 350 -18.73 -29.35 6.69
C GLU A 350 -17.40 -30.03 7.04
N GLY A 351 -17.07 -30.02 8.34
CA GLY A 351 -15.76 -30.45 8.82
C GLY A 351 -14.64 -29.68 8.12
N ASN A 352 -13.72 -30.40 7.48
CA ASN A 352 -12.55 -29.83 6.80
C ASN A 352 -12.79 -29.54 5.31
N THR A 353 -14.05 -29.57 4.86
CA THR A 353 -14.43 -29.36 3.46
C THR A 353 -15.44 -28.24 3.30
N VAL A 354 -15.32 -27.50 2.20
CA VAL A 354 -16.28 -26.46 1.81
C VAL A 354 -17.27 -27.10 0.85
N LYS A 355 -18.57 -26.85 1.03
CA LYS A 355 -19.59 -27.27 0.07
C LYS A 355 -19.58 -26.35 -1.15
N GLU A 356 -19.83 -26.94 -2.31
CA GLU A 356 -19.97 -26.20 -3.58
C GLU A 356 -21.28 -25.39 -3.63
N THR A 357 -22.25 -25.71 -2.76
CA THR A 357 -23.54 -25.01 -2.72
C THR A 357 -23.43 -23.67 -2.02
N VAL A 358 -23.83 -22.62 -2.75
CA VAL A 358 -23.81 -21.25 -2.28
C VAL A 358 -25.15 -20.89 -1.63
N ARG A 359 -25.12 -20.31 -0.44
CA ARG A 359 -26.31 -19.80 0.26
C ARG A 359 -26.34 -18.27 0.22
N LEU A 360 -27.50 -17.71 -0.13
CA LEU A 360 -27.74 -16.27 -0.04
C LEU A 360 -27.97 -15.85 1.42
N VAL A 361 -27.38 -14.72 1.81
CA VAL A 361 -27.53 -14.15 3.16
C VAL A 361 -28.83 -13.36 3.27
N TYR A 362 -29.56 -13.66 4.35
CA TYR A 362 -30.74 -12.91 4.79
C TYR A 362 -30.49 -12.30 6.18
N PRO A 363 -31.29 -11.30 6.60
CA PRO A 363 -31.17 -10.71 7.94
C PRO A 363 -31.27 -11.73 9.09
N VAL A 364 -31.91 -12.88 8.85
CA VAL A 364 -32.05 -13.97 9.83
C VAL A 364 -30.94 -15.02 9.77
N THR A 365 -30.04 -14.96 8.78
CA THR A 365 -29.03 -16.01 8.54
C THR A 365 -27.96 -16.08 9.63
N PHE A 366 -27.54 -14.93 10.17
CA PHE A 366 -26.51 -14.86 11.22
C PHE A 366 -27.06 -14.20 12.49
N ALA A 367 -26.66 -14.72 13.66
CA ALA A 367 -26.78 -14.00 14.92
C ALA A 367 -25.61 -13.02 15.10
N TRP A 368 -25.79 -11.96 15.89
CA TRP A 368 -24.70 -11.03 16.23
C TRP A 368 -23.50 -11.74 16.87
N SER A 369 -23.77 -12.77 17.68
CA SER A 369 -22.75 -13.63 18.27
C SER A 369 -21.92 -14.39 17.24
N ASP A 370 -22.49 -14.69 16.07
CA ASP A 370 -21.81 -15.46 15.02
C ASP A 370 -20.80 -14.58 14.30
N LEU A 371 -21.17 -13.33 14.00
CA LEU A 371 -20.27 -12.34 13.37
C LEU A 371 -19.05 -12.01 14.24
N TRP A 372 -19.15 -12.18 15.56
CA TRP A 372 -18.02 -12.02 16.47
C TRP A 372 -17.06 -13.22 16.49
N ARG A 373 -17.56 -14.41 16.15
CA ARG A 373 -16.82 -15.68 16.17
C ARG A 373 -16.20 -15.96 14.79
N LEU A 374 -15.20 -15.18 14.43
CA LEU A 374 -14.42 -15.39 13.21
C LEU A 374 -13.25 -16.34 13.43
N ASN A 375 -13.00 -17.23 12.48
CA ASN A 375 -11.90 -18.20 12.50
C ASN A 375 -11.37 -18.45 11.07
N VAL A 376 -10.20 -19.07 10.96
CA VAL A 376 -9.53 -19.48 9.72
C VAL A 376 -9.05 -20.95 9.77
N THR A 377 -9.16 -21.62 10.91
CA THR A 377 -8.49 -22.91 11.18
C THR A 377 -9.32 -24.17 10.90
N VAL A 378 -10.50 -24.06 10.30
CA VAL A 378 -11.41 -25.22 10.15
C VAL A 378 -10.99 -26.18 9.01
N LEU A 379 -9.98 -25.84 8.19
CA LEU A 379 -9.48 -26.73 7.13
C LEU A 379 -8.27 -27.58 7.55
N LEU A 380 -8.15 -27.88 8.86
CA LEU A 380 -7.09 -28.70 9.46
C LEU A 380 -7.67 -29.84 10.31
#